data_AF-A0A3B3V280-F1
#
_entry.id   AF-A0A3B3V280-F1
#
_cell.length_a   1.000
_cell.length_b   1.000
_cell.length_c   1.000
_cell.angle_alpha   90.00
_cell.angle_beta   90.00
_cell.angle_gamma   90.00
#
_symmetry.space_group_name_H-M   'P 1'
#
loop_
_entity.id
_entity.type
_entity.pdbx_description
1 polymer ?
#
loop_
_entity_poly.entity_id
_entity_poly.type
_entity_poly.pdbx_seq_one_letter_code
_entity_poly.pdbx_strand_id
1 'polypeptide(L)'
;MSVGLSEDDQLFSCSVWRPQGKSYLFFTQFKAELKGTKIEYANAFSETAVTGQRDVPLKPDEFTVGESTVTQRDGKFSAQLSKLTVIGRTRHEEL
;
A
#
# COMPACT_ATOMS: atom_id res chain seq x y z
N MET A 1 -0.53 7.95 -8.55
CA MET A 1 -1.15 7.90 -7.21
C MET A 1 -2.60 8.26 -7.37
N SER A 2 -3.49 7.58 -6.64
CA SER A 2 -4.89 7.94 -6.53
C SER A 2 -5.34 7.78 -5.08
N VAL A 3 -6.26 8.64 -4.67
CA VAL A 3 -6.96 8.57 -3.39
C VAL A 3 -8.46 8.61 -3.67
N GLY A 4 -9.25 7.97 -2.81
CA GLY A 4 -10.70 7.97 -2.95
C GLY A 4 -11.39 7.68 -1.62
N LEU A 5 -12.59 8.22 -1.46
CA LEU A 5 -13.50 7.92 -0.36
C LEU A 5 -14.63 7.04 -0.89
N SER A 6 -15.18 6.18 -0.04
CA SER A 6 -16.45 5.50 -0.32
C SER A 6 -17.61 6.51 -0.29
N GLU A 7 -18.74 6.15 -0.88
CA GLU A 7 -19.93 7.02 -0.95
C GLU A 7 -20.51 7.39 0.44
N ASP A 8 -20.26 6.56 1.44
CA ASP A 8 -20.67 6.77 2.84
C ASP A 8 -19.58 7.43 3.71
N ASP A 9 -18.48 7.86 3.10
CA ASP A 9 -17.29 8.44 3.73
C ASP A 9 -16.66 7.56 4.83
N GLN A 10 -17.00 6.27 4.91
CA GLN A 10 -16.49 5.35 5.93
C GLN A 10 -15.13 4.74 5.57
N LEU A 11 -14.79 4.67 4.29
CA LEU A 11 -13.56 4.05 3.80
C LEU A 11 -12.77 5.05 2.98
N PHE A 12 -11.49 5.20 3.34
CA PHE A 12 -10.50 5.91 2.57
C PHE A 12 -9.56 4.91 1.89
N SER A 13 -9.34 5.09 0.60
CA SER A 13 -8.41 4.31 -0.20
C SER A 13 -7.26 5.20 -0.68
N CYS A 14 -6.04 4.68 -0.58
CA CYS A 14 -4.84 5.29 -1.14
C CYS A 14 -4.10 4.23 -1.94
N SER A 15 -3.76 4.55 -3.19
CA SER A 15 -2.98 3.66 -4.05
C SER A 15 -1.86 4.42 -4.74
N VAL A 16 -0.65 3.88 -4.65
CA VAL A 16 0.55 4.36 -5.35
C VAL A 16 1.04 3.24 -6.24
N TRP A 17 1.25 3.50 -7.52
CA TRP A 17 1.74 2.50 -8.46
C TRP A 17 2.63 3.10 -9.54
N ARG A 18 3.50 2.27 -10.12
CA ARG A 18 4.28 2.59 -11.31
C ARG A 18 3.41 2.38 -12.55
N PRO A 19 3.24 3.37 -13.44
CA PRO A 19 2.47 3.18 -14.68
C PRO A 19 3.00 2.07 -15.58
N GLN A 20 4.32 1.88 -15.61
CA GLN A 20 5.01 0.81 -16.35
C GLN A 20 5.08 -0.53 -15.58
N GLY A 21 4.48 -0.59 -14.38
CA GLY A 21 4.33 -1.77 -13.55
C GLY A 21 5.58 -2.44 -12.99
N LYS A 22 6.77 -2.04 -13.45
CA LYS A 22 8.04 -2.37 -12.80
C LYS A 22 8.74 -1.11 -12.32
N SER A 23 9.39 -1.21 -11.17
CA SER A 23 10.35 -0.23 -10.69
C SER A 23 11.76 -0.79 -10.81
N TYR A 24 12.65 -0.06 -11.46
CA TYR A 24 14.08 -0.38 -11.52
C TYR A 24 14.87 0.21 -10.34
N LEU A 25 14.18 0.93 -9.44
CA LEU A 25 14.80 1.46 -8.23
C LEU A 25 14.97 0.34 -7.20
N PHE A 26 16.11 0.35 -6.52
CA PHE A 26 16.36 -0.49 -5.37
C PHE A 26 15.89 0.23 -4.10
N PHE A 27 14.77 -0.19 -3.53
CA PHE A 27 14.20 0.44 -2.34
C PHE A 27 14.84 -0.13 -1.07
N THR A 28 15.53 0.69 -0.29
CA THR A 28 16.05 0.28 1.02
C THR A 28 14.97 0.29 2.11
N GLN A 29 13.98 1.18 1.98
CA GLN A 29 12.89 1.34 2.94
C GLN A 29 11.65 1.98 2.30
N PHE A 30 10.46 1.68 2.82
CA PHE A 30 9.23 2.40 2.51
C PHE A 30 8.30 2.49 3.74
N LYS A 31 7.64 3.64 3.89
CA LYS A 31 6.58 3.82 4.88
C LYS A 31 5.42 4.53 4.23
N ALA A 32 4.23 3.96 4.32
CA ALA A 32 2.97 4.65 4.06
C ALA A 32 2.26 4.90 5.38
N GLU A 33 1.69 6.08 5.54
CA GLU A 33 0.96 6.48 6.75
C GLU A 33 -0.35 7.13 6.35
N LEU A 34 -1.46 6.63 6.89
CA LEU A 34 -2.78 7.21 6.75
C LEU A 34 -3.17 7.94 8.04
N LYS A 35 -3.55 9.21 7.93
CA LYS A 35 -4.04 10.00 9.07
C LYS A 35 -5.57 10.02 9.10
N GLY A 36 -6.16 10.13 10.29
CA GLY A 36 -7.62 10.17 10.46
C GLY A 36 -8.35 8.86 10.13
N THR A 37 -7.62 7.76 9.93
CA THR A 37 -8.18 6.45 9.58
C THR A 37 -7.46 5.33 10.33
N LYS A 38 -8.11 4.18 10.46
CA LYS A 38 -7.51 2.92 10.89
C LYS A 38 -7.37 2.01 9.69
N ILE A 39 -6.17 1.54 9.38
CA ILE A 39 -5.94 0.61 8.26
C ILE A 39 -6.73 -0.68 8.51
N GLU A 40 -7.56 -1.05 7.54
CA GLU A 40 -8.27 -2.34 7.53
C GLU A 40 -7.61 -3.32 6.55
N TYR A 41 -7.05 -2.80 5.46
CA TYR A 41 -6.45 -3.61 4.42
C TYR A 41 -5.26 -2.90 3.81
N ALA A 42 -4.18 -3.64 3.57
CA ALA A 42 -3.06 -3.16 2.80
C ALA A 42 -2.50 -4.29 1.95
N ASN A 43 -2.12 -3.97 0.71
CA ASN A 43 -1.48 -4.91 -0.18
C ASN A 43 -0.39 -4.21 -0.98
N ALA A 44 0.71 -4.91 -1.20
CA ALA A 44 1.88 -4.38 -1.87
C ALA A 44 2.37 -5.38 -2.91
N PHE A 45 2.94 -4.88 -4.00
CA PHE A 45 3.34 -5.68 -5.16
C PHE A 45 4.74 -5.29 -5.60
N SER A 46 5.58 -6.28 -5.88
CA SER A 46 6.92 -6.08 -6.46
C SER A 46 6.82 -5.75 -7.95
N GLU A 47 5.82 -6.30 -8.64
CA GLU A 47 5.51 -6.04 -10.04
C GLU A 47 3.99 -5.95 -10.24
N THR A 48 3.53 -5.06 -11.11
CA THR A 48 2.12 -5.00 -11.52
C THR A 48 1.94 -5.36 -12.98
N ALA A 49 0.79 -5.91 -13.29
CA ALA A 49 0.32 -6.23 -14.62
C ALA A 49 0.38 -5.00 -15.55
N VAL A 50 1.34 -5.01 -16.47
CA VAL A 50 1.26 -4.22 -17.70
C VAL A 50 1.20 -5.22 -18.84
N THR A 51 0.20 -5.09 -19.70
CA THR A 51 0.01 -5.95 -20.89
C THR A 51 -0.03 -7.46 -20.59
N GLY A 52 -1.05 -7.93 -19.86
CA GLY A 52 -1.39 -9.37 -19.78
C GLY A 52 -0.58 -10.22 -18.80
N GLN A 53 0.39 -9.66 -18.08
CA GLN A 53 1.05 -10.30 -16.93
C GLN A 53 0.17 -10.21 -15.68
N ARG A 54 0.35 -11.10 -14.68
CA ARG A 54 -0.34 -11.00 -13.38
C ARG A 54 0.45 -10.13 -12.41
N ASP A 55 -0.24 -9.48 -11.49
CA ASP A 55 0.38 -8.80 -10.35
C ASP A 55 1.19 -9.81 -9.51
N VAL A 56 2.39 -9.41 -9.07
CA VAL A 56 3.25 -10.20 -8.18
C VAL A 56 3.18 -9.59 -6.79
N PRO A 57 2.41 -10.18 -5.84
CA PRO A 57 2.30 -9.63 -4.49
C PRO A 57 3.61 -9.80 -3.72
N LEU A 58 3.92 -8.83 -2.88
CA LEU A 58 4.92 -8.97 -1.83
C LEU A 58 4.45 -10.02 -0.83
N LYS A 59 5.38 -10.78 -0.27
CA LYS A 59 5.03 -11.78 0.75
C LYS A 59 4.61 -11.07 2.05
N PRO A 60 3.69 -11.65 2.84
CA PRO A 60 3.26 -11.05 4.11
C PRO A 60 4.39 -10.82 5.13
N ASP A 61 5.52 -11.53 5.01
CA ASP A 61 6.70 -11.35 5.85
C ASP A 61 7.65 -10.24 5.37
N GLU A 62 7.42 -9.64 4.19
CA GLU A 62 8.23 -8.53 3.66
C GLU A 62 7.78 -7.17 4.19
N PHE A 63 6.59 -7.07 4.80
CA PHE A 63 6.05 -5.83 5.33
C PHE A 63 5.20 -6.07 6.59
N THR A 64 4.92 -4.99 7.31
CA THR A 64 4.02 -4.96 8.47
C THR A 64 2.93 -3.94 8.23
N VAL A 65 1.72 -4.29 8.67
CA VAL A 65 0.56 -3.40 8.68
C VAL A 65 0.28 -3.07 10.15
N GLY A 66 0.56 -1.82 10.52
CA GLY A 66 0.18 -1.25 11.80
C GLY A 66 -1.20 -0.61 11.73
N GLU A 67 -1.59 0.08 12.81
CA GLU A 67 -2.90 0.72 12.92
C GLU A 67 -3.13 1.83 11.89
N SER A 68 -2.08 2.59 11.58
CA SER A 68 -2.12 3.72 10.64
C SER A 68 -0.97 3.69 9.63
N THR A 69 -0.05 2.73 9.73
CA THR A 69 1.17 2.68 8.91
C THR A 69 1.37 1.33 8.24
N VAL A 70 1.91 1.34 7.02
CA VAL A 70 2.46 0.15 6.35
C VAL A 70 3.95 0.38 6.14
N THR A 71 4.78 -0.53 6.65
CA THR A 71 6.25 -0.41 6.61
C THR A 71 6.88 -1.70 6.10
N GLN A 72 8.04 -1.61 5.44
CA GLN A 72 8.82 -2.80 5.12
C GLN A 72 9.32 -3.51 6.38
N ARG A 73 9.61 -4.81 6.29
CA ARG A 73 10.38 -5.55 7.30
C ARG A 73 11.85 -5.62 6.89
N ASP A 74 12.71 -5.12 7.78
CA ASP A 74 14.15 -5.15 7.57
C ASP A 74 14.67 -6.58 7.43
N GLY A 75 15.55 -6.78 6.45
CA GLY A 75 16.13 -8.09 6.13
C GLY A 75 15.18 -9.09 5.46
N LYS A 76 13.90 -8.74 5.26
CA LYS A 76 12.92 -9.57 4.55
C LYS A 76 12.50 -8.97 3.22
N PHE A 77 12.30 -7.66 3.19
CA PHE A 77 11.91 -6.94 1.98
C PHE A 77 12.95 -7.07 0.86
N SER A 78 12.51 -7.58 -0.29
CA SER A 78 13.34 -7.83 -1.48
C SER A 78 13.77 -6.58 -2.25
N ALA A 79 13.59 -5.39 -1.67
CA ALA A 79 13.88 -4.08 -2.28
C ALA A 79 13.06 -3.75 -3.55
N GLN A 80 12.01 -4.52 -3.84
CA GLN A 80 11.15 -4.35 -5.01
C GLN A 80 9.75 -3.87 -4.61
N LEU A 81 9.36 -2.69 -5.09
CA LEU A 81 8.02 -2.14 -4.90
C LEU A 81 7.55 -1.43 -6.17
N SER A 82 6.41 -1.87 -6.70
CA SER A 82 5.78 -1.31 -7.89
C SER A 82 4.36 -0.81 -7.63
N LYS A 83 3.66 -1.35 -6.63
CA LYS A 83 2.35 -0.84 -6.19
C LYS A 83 2.13 -1.08 -4.71
N LEU A 84 1.46 -0.13 -4.07
CA LEU A 84 0.95 -0.20 -2.71
C LEU A 84 -0.48 0.32 -2.70
N THR A 85 -1.40 -0.46 -2.17
CA THR A 85 -2.79 -0.09 -1.94
C THR A 85 -3.07 -0.22 -0.45
N VAL A 86 -3.59 0.84 0.15
CA VAL A 86 -3.97 0.89 1.56
C VAL A 86 -5.39 1.39 1.66
N ILE A 87 -6.22 0.68 2.42
CA ILE A 87 -7.60 1.03 2.71
C ILE A 87 -7.69 1.20 4.23
N GLY A 88 -8.14 2.37 4.66
CA GLY A 88 -8.40 2.67 6.06
C GLY A 88 -9.86 3.05 6.27
N ARG A 89 -10.43 2.62 7.40
CA ARG A 89 -11.72 3.10 7.88
C ARG A 89 -11.55 4.46 8.51
N THR A 90 -12.34 5.44 8.10
CA THR A 90 -12.35 6.78 8.70
C THR A 90 -12.79 6.68 10.16
N ARG A 91 -12.15 7.45 11.04
CA ARG A 91 -12.62 7.58 12.42
C ARG A 91 -13.51 8.82 12.47
N HIS A 92 -14.78 8.65 12.79
CA HIS A 92 -15.58 9.75 13.31
C HIS A 92 -15.12 9.97 14.76
N GLU A 93 -14.21 10.93 14.96
CA GLU A 93 -14.06 11.54 16.28
C GLU A 93 -15.09 12.68 16.36
N GLU A 94 -16.23 12.41 16.99
CA GLU A 94 -17.08 13.48 17.48
C GLU A 94 -16.37 14.11 18.69
N LEU A 95 -15.90 15.34 18.52
CA LEU A 95 -15.28 16.19 19.55
C LEU A 95 -16.35 16.89 20.40
#